data_AF-A0A5Z6NC57-F1
#
_entry.id   AF-A0A5Z6NC57-F1
#
_cell.length_a   1.000
_cell.length_b   1.000
_cell.length_c   1.000
_cell.angle_alpha   90.00
_cell.angle_beta   90.00
_cell.angle_gamma   90.00
#
_symmetry.space_group_name_H-M   'P 1'
#
loop_
_entity.id
_entity.type
_entity.pdbx_description
1 polymer ?
#
loop_
_entity_poly.entity_id
_entity_poly.type
_entity_poly.pdbx_seq_one_letter_code
_entity_poly.pdbx_strand_id
1 'polypeptide(L)' 'ALEKELITRLQNQYENCNLTIRRGSQDGLSIVGAADGDKKRIQSILQETWESADDWFY' A
#
# COMPACT_ATOMS: atom_id res chain seq x y z
N ALA A 1 -10.10 0.83 7.47
CA ALA A 1 -10.33 0.01 6.27
C ALA A 1 -9.10 0.01 5.35
N LEU A 2 -8.58 1.18 4.92
CA LEU A 2 -7.45 1.27 3.97
C LEU A 2 -6.20 0.48 4.39
N GLU A 3 -5.77 0.62 5.65
CA GLU A 3 -4.58 -0.10 6.14
C GLU A 3 -4.74 -1.62 6.01
N LYS A 4 -5.93 -2.16 6.32
CA LYS A 4 -6.22 -3.59 6.22
C LYS A 4 -6.26 -4.08 4.77
N GLU A 5 -6.89 -3.32 3.89
CA GLU A 5 -6.97 -3.70 2.47
C GLU A 5 -5.58 -3.63 1.82
N LEU A 6 -4.85 -2.53 2.03
CA LEU A 6 -3.54 -2.34 1.43
C LEU A 6 -2.52 -3.36 1.95
N ILE A 7 -2.52 -3.70 3.24
CA ILE A 7 -1.61 -4.72 3.76
C ILE A 7 -1.96 -6.12 3.21
N THR A 8 -3.25 -6.42 3.00
CA THR A 8 -3.68 -7.71 2.43
C THR A 8 -3.20 -7.85 0.98
N ARG A 9 -3.35 -6.79 0.16
CA ARG A 9 -2.85 -6.80 -1.22
C ARG A 9 -1.33 -6.83 -1.30
N LEU A 10 -0.64 -6.14 -0.39
CA LEU A 10 0.82 -6.19 -0.30
C LEU A 10 1.30 -7.58 0.13
N GLN A 11 0.69 -8.20 1.12
CA GLN A 11 1.05 -9.54 1.59
C GLN A 11 0.85 -10.63 0.54
N ASN A 12 -0.08 -10.45 -0.40
CA ASN A 12 -0.23 -11.35 -1.55
C ASN A 12 0.97 -11.33 -2.51
N GLN A 13 1.77 -10.25 -2.54
CA GLN A 13 2.94 -10.11 -3.43
C GLN A 13 4.28 -10.11 -2.67
N TYR A 14 4.27 -9.72 -1.40
CA TYR A 14 5.45 -9.53 -0.57
C TYR A 14 5.27 -10.26 0.76
N GLU A 15 6.03 -11.33 0.96
CA GLU A 15 6.04 -12.06 2.23
C GLU A 15 6.59 -11.17 3.35
N ASN A 16 5.95 -11.21 4.52
CA ASN A 16 6.39 -10.53 5.74
C ASN A 16 6.47 -8.98 5.65
N CYS A 17 5.58 -8.37 4.86
CA CYS A 17 5.46 -6.91 4.76
C CYS A 17 4.76 -6.30 5.99
N ASN A 18 5.32 -5.20 6.51
CA ASN A 18 4.70 -4.33 7.50
C ASN A 18 4.25 -3.02 6.85
N LEU A 19 3.01 -2.63 7.11
CA LEU A 19 2.43 -1.36 6.67
C LEU A 19 2.13 -0.50 7.89
N THR A 20 2.37 0.81 7.77
CA THR A 20 1.96 1.79 8.79
C THR A 20 1.40 3.00 8.08
N ILE A 21 0.13 3.32 8.35
CA ILE A 21 -0.49 4.54 7.83
C ILE A 21 -0.55 5.57 8.94
N ARG A 22 0.06 6.74 8.70
CA ARG A 22 -0.01 7.88 9.62
C ARG A 22 -0.52 9.11 8.89
N ARG A 23 -1.32 9.91 9.57
CA ARG A 23 -1.73 11.22 9.08
C ARG A 23 -0.59 12.22 9.28
N GLY A 24 -0.19 12.90 8.22
CA GLY A 24 0.90 13.87 8.24
C GLY A 24 0.55 15.14 7.46
N SER A 25 1.44 16.13 7.50
CA SER A 25 1.28 17.39 6.76
C SER A 25 1.55 17.26 5.26
N GLN A 26 2.15 16.13 4.84
CA GLN A 26 2.50 15.83 3.45
C GLN A 26 2.13 14.39 3.12
N ASP A 27 1.68 14.19 1.88
CA ASP A 27 1.55 12.87 1.29
C ASP A 27 2.93 12.33 0.94
N GLY A 28 3.31 11.22 1.57
CA GLY A 28 4.62 10.63 1.40
C GLY A 28 4.57 9.12 1.56
N LEU A 29 5.18 8.41 0.60
CA LEU A 29 5.34 6.97 0.63
C LEU A 29 6.82 6.63 0.84
N SER A 30 7.12 5.96 1.96
CA SER A 30 8.46 5.47 2.26
C SER A 30 8.45 3.94 2.20
N ILE A 31 9.41 3.36 1.48
CA ILE A 31 9.55 1.92 1.31
C ILE A 31 10.99 1.58 1.69
N VAL A 32 11.16 0.59 2.56
CA VAL A 32 12.47 0.17 3.08
C VAL A 32 12.68 -1.29 2.74
N GLY A 33 13.85 -1.64 2.22
CA GLY A 33 14.23 -3.04 1.93
C GLY A 33 13.65 -3.63 0.64
N ALA A 34 13.08 -2.81 -0.25
CA ALA A 34 12.54 -3.25 -1.54
C ALA A 34 13.53 -3.00 -2.69
N ALA A 35 13.45 -3.78 -3.77
CA ALA A 35 14.33 -3.64 -4.93
C ALA A 35 13.94 -2.43 -5.80
N ASP A 36 14.83 -2.03 -6.72
CA ASP A 36 14.68 -0.81 -7.56
C ASP A 36 13.42 -0.81 -8.47
N GLY A 37 12.72 -1.94 -8.63
CA GLY A 37 11.43 -2.03 -9.34
C GLY A 37 10.19 -2.04 -8.44
N ASP A 38 10.35 -2.40 -7.16
CA ASP A 38 9.22 -2.63 -6.25
C ASP A 38 8.51 -1.34 -5.89
N LYS A 39 9.22 -0.22 -5.87
CA LYS A 39 8.60 1.08 -5.61
C LYS A 39 7.46 1.37 -6.58
N LYS A 40 7.66 1.10 -7.87
CA LYS A 40 6.61 1.30 -8.89
C LYS A 40 5.45 0.34 -8.67
N ARG A 41 5.75 -0.91 -8.33
CA ARG A 41 4.74 -1.94 -8.09
C ARG A 41 3.88 -1.64 -6.87
N ILE A 42 4.50 -1.23 -5.76
CA ILE A 42 3.81 -0.82 -4.53
C ILE A 42 2.97 0.45 -4.78
N GLN A 43 3.46 1.39 -5.59
CA GLN A 43 2.66 2.55 -6.01
C GLN A 43 1.44 2.15 -6.85
N SER A 44 1.58 1.21 -7.79
CA SER A 44 0.45 0.69 -8.55
C SER A 44 -0.57 0.02 -7.64
N ILE A 45 -0.14 -0.85 -6.71
CA ILE A 45 -1.04 -1.50 -5.75
C ILE A 45 -1.80 -0.44 -4.92
N LEU A 46 -1.10 0.59 -4.45
CA LEU A 46 -1.72 1.68 -3.69
C LEU A 46 -2.77 2.41 -4.53
N GLN A 47 -2.48 2.71 -5.80
CA GLN A 47 -3.45 3.31 -6.73
C GLN A 47 -4.65 2.40 -6.94
N GLU A 48 -4.44 1.12 -7.28
CA GLU A 48 -5.52 0.14 -7.49
C GLU A 48 -6.39 -0.01 -6.24
N THR A 49 -5.80 0.02 -5.03
CA THR A 49 -6.57 0.00 -3.78
C THR A 49 -7.44 1.24 -3.64
N TRP A 50 -6.93 2.42 -4.01
CA TRP A 50 -7.69 3.67 -3.98
C TRP A 50 -8.79 3.73 -5.04
N GLU A 51 -8.52 3.27 -6.26
CA GLU A 51 -9.50 3.27 -7.36
C GLU A 51 -10.64 2.26 -7.10
N SER A 52 -10.35 1.15 -6.43
CA SER A 52 -11.37 0.19 -5.97
C SER A 52 -11.95 0.51 -4.59
N ALA A 53 -11.74 1.71 -4.03
CA ALA A 53 -12.21 2.04 -2.68
C ALA A 53 -13.73 1.82 -2.50
N ASP A 54 -14.52 2.07 -3.54
CA ASP A 54 -15.98 1.87 -3.53
C ASP A 54 -16.39 0.40 -3.24
N ASP A 55 -15.50 -0.56 -3.54
CA ASP A 55 -15.77 -2.01 -3.41
C ASP A 55 -15.46 -2.56 -2.00
N TRP A 56 -14.59 -1.89 -1.23
CA TRP A 56 -14.11 -2.38 0.07
C TRP A 56 -14.25 -1.37 1.22
N PHE A 57 -14.54 -0.10 0.94
CA PHE A 57 -14.66 0.96 1.93
C PHE A 57 -16.12 1.16 2.36
N TYR A 58 -16.62 0.26 3.21
CA TYR A 58 -17.92 0.33 3.89
C TYR A 58 -17.76 0.47 5.41
#